data_AF-A0A7Y9S4Z7-F1
#
_entry.id   AF-A0A7Y9S4Z7-F1
#
_cell.length_a   1.000
_cell.length_b   1.000
_cell.length_c   1.000
_cell.angle_alpha   90.00
_cell.angle_beta   90.00
_cell.angle_gamma   90.00
#
_symmetry.space_group_name_H-M   'P 1'
#
loop_
_entity.id
_entity.type
_entity.pdbx_description
1 polymer ?
#
loop_
_entity_poly.entity_id
_entity_poly.type
_entity_poly.pdbx_seq_one_letter_code
_entity_poly.pdbx_strand_id
1 'polypeptide(L)'
;MPGPLPQIPDEVQSRPVTRDDFRSSLGHTRASADPVAGIFGPGSMIWKVNASTLVYGLGITQAAFMDVAHPVIANGIADHSTIFADPHARAHQTYSMLTNLVFGDRDLVVRTSRALFTIHERIRGAARADEGRYASGEEYVANEGNVLLWVHATMWWVRLQTYQVLVGELTDQEREQYYRETCELAGCFAIPADLLPVDHDAWDAYVRNGPPDALAASDDSRRIMAHLRAQVPAPARAHLFAFNSVLLPGRVRTVLGLPELTPRTLRRHRQLAFVLRWAIRLLPGPLGELPPRRAAFARIAGHPQDPISRAIGRVLAGPASKKPGTKKLAIKKPTRTPLRRTR
;
A
#
# COMPACT_ATOMS: atom_id res chain seq x y z
N MET A 1 20.89 -23.85 2.68
CA MET A 1 20.40 -22.87 1.69
C MET A 1 19.06 -23.37 1.21
N PRO A 2 17.94 -22.66 1.41
CA PRO A 2 16.72 -22.99 0.68
C PRO A 2 17.04 -22.90 -0.82
N GLY A 3 16.63 -23.89 -1.59
CA GLY A 3 16.82 -23.90 -3.04
C GLY A 3 16.16 -22.69 -3.71
N PRO A 4 16.51 -22.37 -4.96
CA PRO A 4 15.83 -21.30 -5.68
C PRO A 4 14.32 -21.59 -5.68
N LEU A 5 13.53 -20.61 -5.24
CA LEU A 5 12.07 -20.69 -5.35
C LEU A 5 11.72 -20.97 -6.82
N PRO A 6 10.73 -21.84 -7.11
CA PRO A 6 10.28 -22.04 -8.47
C PRO A 6 9.93 -20.69 -9.07
N GLN A 7 10.71 -20.29 -10.09
CA GLN A 7 10.56 -18.97 -10.70
C GLN A 7 9.32 -19.02 -11.61
N ILE A 8 8.31 -18.22 -11.26
CA ILE A 8 7.21 -17.93 -12.19
C ILE A 8 7.83 -17.30 -13.45
N PRO A 9 7.50 -17.75 -14.67
CA PRO A 9 8.10 -17.20 -15.88
C PRO A 9 7.94 -15.68 -15.96
N ASP A 10 8.99 -14.96 -16.36
CA ASP A 10 9.00 -13.49 -16.43
C ASP A 10 7.87 -12.92 -17.29
N GLU A 11 7.45 -13.66 -18.32
CA GLU A 11 6.32 -13.30 -19.19
C GLU A 11 4.99 -13.26 -18.41
N VAL A 12 4.78 -14.20 -17.48
CA VAL A 12 3.58 -14.25 -16.63
C VAL A 12 3.64 -13.15 -15.59
N GLN A 13 4.83 -12.91 -15.02
CA GLN A 13 5.02 -11.85 -14.04
C GLN A 13 4.83 -10.46 -14.65
N SER A 14 5.34 -10.21 -15.85
CA SER A 14 5.33 -8.86 -16.46
C SER A 14 4.05 -8.55 -17.22
N ARG A 15 3.14 -9.52 -17.38
CA ARG A 15 1.85 -9.31 -18.05
C ARG A 15 0.98 -8.33 -17.26
N PRO A 16 0.47 -7.25 -17.89
CA PRO A 16 -0.56 -6.42 -17.27
C PRO A 16 -1.84 -7.19 -17.00
N VAL A 17 -2.34 -7.05 -15.79
CA VAL A 17 -3.62 -7.63 -15.39
C VAL A 17 -4.76 -6.87 -16.07
N THR A 18 -5.63 -7.63 -16.72
CA THR A 18 -6.73 -7.08 -17.52
C THR A 18 -7.97 -6.82 -16.67
N ARG A 19 -8.95 -6.10 -17.25
CA ARG A 19 -10.25 -5.90 -16.61
C ARG A 19 -11.04 -7.20 -16.43
N ASP A 20 -10.81 -8.20 -17.29
CA ASP A 20 -11.48 -9.49 -17.17
C ASP A 20 -10.83 -10.37 -16.10
N ASP A 21 -9.49 -10.34 -15.98
CA ASP A 21 -8.78 -10.91 -14.83
C ASP A 21 -9.33 -10.32 -13.52
N PHE A 22 -9.46 -8.99 -13.44
CA PHE A 22 -10.02 -8.30 -12.29
C PHE A 22 -11.45 -8.73 -11.96
N ARG A 23 -12.32 -8.82 -12.97
CA ARG A 23 -13.71 -9.27 -12.78
C ARG A 23 -13.77 -10.70 -12.25
N SER A 24 -12.93 -11.58 -12.77
CA SER A 24 -12.85 -12.97 -12.34
C SER A 24 -12.38 -13.07 -10.89
N SER A 25 -11.24 -12.46 -10.55
CA SER A 25 -10.66 -12.51 -9.21
C SER A 25 -11.57 -11.86 -8.16
N LEU A 26 -12.11 -10.67 -8.44
CA LEU A 26 -13.05 -10.01 -7.53
C LEU A 26 -14.37 -10.78 -7.44
N GLY A 27 -14.79 -11.46 -8.50
CA GLY A 27 -15.96 -12.35 -8.49
C GLY A 27 -15.83 -13.47 -7.46
N HIS A 28 -14.69 -14.15 -7.44
CA HIS A 28 -14.38 -15.19 -6.47
C HIS A 28 -14.34 -14.63 -5.04
N THR A 29 -13.59 -13.55 -4.80
CA THR A 29 -13.52 -12.90 -3.48
C THR A 29 -14.89 -12.43 -2.98
N ARG A 30 -15.74 -11.90 -3.88
CA ARG A 30 -17.10 -11.47 -3.53
C ARG A 30 -18.00 -12.65 -3.18
N ALA A 31 -17.85 -13.79 -3.86
CA ALA A 31 -18.67 -14.97 -3.65
C ALA A 31 -18.42 -15.63 -2.29
N SER A 32 -17.17 -15.60 -1.80
CA SER A 32 -16.81 -16.12 -0.47
C SER A 32 -17.07 -15.13 0.67
N ALA A 33 -17.22 -13.83 0.39
CA ALA A 33 -17.38 -12.79 1.40
C ALA A 33 -18.76 -12.78 2.08
N ASP A 34 -18.76 -12.63 3.39
CA ASP A 34 -19.95 -12.40 4.20
C ASP A 34 -20.53 -10.99 3.94
N PRO A 35 -21.86 -10.84 3.77
CA PRO A 35 -22.47 -9.54 3.49
C PRO A 35 -22.19 -8.45 4.54
N VAL A 36 -21.99 -8.82 5.81
CA VAL A 36 -21.85 -7.90 6.95
C VAL A 36 -20.39 -7.78 7.40
N ALA A 37 -19.71 -8.90 7.59
CA ALA A 37 -18.32 -8.94 8.05
C ALA A 37 -17.34 -8.52 6.94
N GLY A 38 -17.62 -8.89 5.68
CA GLY A 38 -16.73 -8.69 4.53
C GLY A 38 -16.01 -9.97 4.14
N ILE A 39 -14.81 -9.83 3.58
CA ILE A 39 -13.95 -10.98 3.23
C ILE A 39 -13.49 -11.69 4.51
N PHE A 40 -13.22 -10.91 5.56
CA PHE A 40 -12.67 -11.40 6.82
C PHE A 40 -13.58 -11.03 7.99
N GLY A 41 -13.44 -11.76 9.09
CA GLY A 41 -14.15 -11.51 10.33
C GLY A 41 -13.24 -11.48 11.56
N PRO A 42 -13.82 -11.28 12.76
CA PRO A 42 -13.07 -11.16 14.02
C PRO A 42 -12.10 -12.31 14.34
N GLY A 43 -12.37 -13.52 13.83
CA GLY A 43 -11.51 -14.70 14.03
C GLY A 43 -10.34 -14.79 13.06
N SER A 44 -10.22 -13.89 12.09
CA SER A 44 -9.15 -13.92 11.08
C SER A 44 -7.83 -13.36 11.63
N MET A 45 -6.72 -13.88 11.11
CA MET A 45 -5.40 -13.38 11.45
C MET A 45 -5.15 -11.98 10.92
N ILE A 46 -5.75 -11.62 9.77
CA ILE A 46 -5.62 -10.30 9.17
C ILE A 46 -6.30 -9.24 10.02
N TRP A 47 -7.42 -9.54 10.67
CA TRP A 47 -8.03 -8.65 11.68
C TRP A 47 -7.17 -8.52 12.94
N LYS A 48 -6.55 -9.62 13.39
CA LYS A 48 -5.67 -9.65 14.57
C LYS A 48 -4.41 -8.81 14.34
N VAL A 49 -3.69 -9.05 13.23
CA VAL A 49 -2.45 -8.34 12.89
C VAL A 49 -2.70 -6.85 12.63
N ASN A 50 -3.84 -6.50 12.03
CA ASN A 50 -4.18 -5.12 11.69
C ASN A 50 -5.01 -4.39 12.77
N ALA A 51 -5.07 -4.92 13.99
CA ALA A 51 -5.92 -4.38 15.05
C ALA A 51 -5.47 -3.03 15.61
N SER A 52 -4.15 -2.86 15.70
CA SER A 52 -3.52 -1.73 16.39
C SER A 52 -3.32 -0.55 15.45
N THR A 53 -3.74 0.64 15.87
CA THR A 53 -3.48 1.90 15.15
C THR A 53 -2.00 2.14 14.89
N LEU A 54 -1.13 1.80 15.86
CA LEU A 54 0.32 1.97 15.73
C LEU A 54 0.93 0.97 14.75
N VAL A 55 0.56 -0.31 14.84
CA VAL A 55 1.03 -1.33 13.88
C VAL A 55 0.58 -0.96 12.46
N TYR A 56 -0.67 -0.56 12.30
CA TYR A 56 -1.23 -0.21 11.00
C TYR A 56 -0.55 1.02 10.38
N GLY A 57 -0.39 2.10 11.16
CA GLY A 57 0.25 3.33 10.69
C GLY A 57 1.73 3.16 10.35
N LEU A 58 2.48 2.42 11.17
CA LEU A 58 3.88 2.08 10.87
C LEU A 58 3.98 1.20 9.62
N GLY A 59 3.07 0.23 9.47
CA GLY A 59 2.99 -0.63 8.30
C GLY A 59 2.78 0.14 6.99
N ILE A 60 1.95 1.19 6.97
CA ILE A 60 1.79 2.06 5.78
C ILE A 60 3.12 2.72 5.40
N THR A 61 3.84 3.26 6.39
CA THR A 61 5.11 3.94 6.15
C THR A 61 6.17 2.96 5.65
N GLN A 62 6.24 1.77 6.24
CA GLN A 62 7.19 0.72 5.86
C GLN A 62 6.90 0.15 4.48
N ALA A 63 5.62 -0.07 4.14
CA ALA A 63 5.20 -0.48 2.81
C ALA A 63 5.62 0.57 1.77
N ALA A 64 5.41 1.87 2.06
CA ALA A 64 5.86 2.94 1.18
C ALA A 64 7.38 2.93 0.97
N PHE A 65 8.19 2.57 1.99
CA PHE A 65 9.63 2.39 1.81
C PHE A 65 9.93 1.20 0.89
N MET A 66 9.30 0.05 1.12
CA MET A 66 9.46 -1.14 0.27
C MET A 66 9.07 -0.85 -1.18
N ASP A 67 7.97 -0.14 -1.41
CA ASP A 67 7.46 0.20 -2.74
C ASP A 67 8.44 1.09 -3.52
N VAL A 68 8.99 2.13 -2.89
CA VAL A 68 9.92 3.04 -3.58
C VAL A 68 11.31 2.44 -3.79
N ALA A 69 11.59 1.23 -3.29
CA ALA A 69 12.80 0.48 -3.66
C ALA A 69 12.71 -0.10 -5.08
N HIS A 70 11.51 -0.12 -5.67
CA HIS A 70 11.28 -0.52 -7.04
C HIS A 70 11.18 0.73 -7.95
N PRO A 71 12.00 0.86 -9.01
CA PRO A 71 12.21 2.11 -9.73
C PRO A 71 10.95 2.62 -10.43
N VAL A 72 10.25 1.79 -11.21
CA VAL A 72 9.01 2.24 -11.89
C VAL A 72 7.84 2.51 -10.93
N ILE A 73 7.86 1.93 -9.73
CA ILE A 73 6.89 2.28 -8.68
C ILE A 73 7.23 3.67 -8.13
N ALA A 74 8.52 3.97 -7.91
CA ALA A 74 8.96 5.29 -7.53
C ALA A 74 8.61 6.34 -8.60
N ASN A 75 8.82 6.05 -9.89
CA ASN A 75 8.39 6.93 -10.99
C ASN A 75 6.85 7.13 -10.98
N GLY A 76 6.08 6.03 -10.85
CA GLY A 76 4.62 6.08 -10.77
C GLY A 76 4.12 6.94 -9.59
N ILE A 77 4.74 6.81 -8.42
CA ILE A 77 4.40 7.62 -7.24
C ILE A 77 4.77 9.09 -7.44
N ALA A 78 5.91 9.36 -8.08
CA ALA A 78 6.40 10.70 -8.35
C ALA A 78 5.51 11.46 -9.34
N ASP A 79 4.99 10.78 -10.36
CA ASP A 79 4.22 11.40 -11.44
C ASP A 79 2.71 11.43 -11.18
N HIS A 80 2.16 10.41 -10.50
CA HIS A 80 0.71 10.21 -10.42
C HIS A 80 0.15 10.35 -9.00
N SER A 81 0.97 10.70 -8.00
CA SER A 81 0.51 10.82 -6.62
C SER A 81 0.76 12.19 -6.02
N THR A 82 -0.03 12.54 -5.00
CA THR A 82 0.11 13.79 -4.26
C THR A 82 1.21 13.74 -3.20
N ILE A 83 2.13 12.77 -3.24
CA ILE A 83 3.13 12.54 -2.17
C ILE A 83 3.95 13.79 -1.83
N PHE A 84 4.30 14.62 -2.82
CA PHE A 84 5.08 15.85 -2.61
C PHE A 84 4.22 17.06 -2.24
N ALA A 85 2.94 17.04 -2.60
CA ALA A 85 2.02 18.16 -2.38
C ALA A 85 1.29 18.06 -1.04
N ASP A 86 0.77 16.87 -0.72
CA ASP A 86 0.10 16.56 0.54
C ASP A 86 0.34 15.08 0.94
N PRO A 87 1.48 14.80 1.58
CA PRO A 87 1.84 13.45 2.01
C PRO A 87 0.89 12.88 3.07
N HIS A 88 0.29 13.74 3.90
CA HIS A 88 -0.64 13.30 4.94
C HIS A 88 -1.98 12.86 4.34
N ALA A 89 -2.55 13.64 3.42
CA ALA A 89 -3.76 13.25 2.70
C ALA A 89 -3.53 11.98 1.86
N ARG A 90 -2.36 11.86 1.22
CA ARG A 90 -1.96 10.65 0.48
C ARG A 90 -1.92 9.42 1.40
N ALA A 91 -1.27 9.53 2.56
CA ALA A 91 -1.21 8.44 3.53
C ALA A 91 -2.61 8.07 4.04
N HIS A 92 -3.47 9.07 4.27
CA HIS A 92 -4.86 8.86 4.68
C HIS A 92 -5.70 8.14 3.60
N GLN A 93 -5.48 8.45 2.32
CA GLN A 93 -6.16 7.76 1.21
C GLN A 93 -5.78 6.27 1.19
N THR A 94 -4.49 5.95 1.31
CA THR A 94 -4.01 4.57 1.40
C THR A 94 -4.58 3.86 2.63
N TYR A 95 -4.52 4.50 3.80
CA TYR A 95 -5.12 3.99 5.05
C TYR A 95 -6.59 3.61 4.85
N SER A 96 -7.36 4.49 4.23
CA SER A 96 -8.80 4.33 4.06
C SER A 96 -9.15 3.20 3.09
N MET A 97 -8.44 3.12 1.96
CA MET A 97 -8.61 2.02 1.02
C MET A 97 -8.31 0.68 1.69
N LEU A 98 -7.16 0.56 2.36
CA LEU A 98 -6.75 -0.70 2.97
C LEU A 98 -7.64 -1.11 4.15
N THR A 99 -8.13 -0.15 4.95
CA THR A 99 -9.04 -0.47 6.05
C THR A 99 -10.43 -0.85 5.55
N ASN A 100 -10.91 -0.27 4.45
CA ASN A 100 -12.13 -0.73 3.78
C ASN A 100 -12.01 -2.15 3.25
N LEU A 101 -10.84 -2.54 2.72
CA LEU A 101 -10.62 -3.90 2.22
C LEU A 101 -10.54 -4.94 3.35
N VAL A 102 -9.98 -4.58 4.51
CA VAL A 102 -9.82 -5.50 5.65
C VAL A 102 -11.07 -5.57 6.54
N PHE A 103 -11.69 -4.42 6.83
CA PHE A 103 -12.76 -4.29 7.83
C PHE A 103 -14.11 -3.84 7.25
N GLY A 104 -14.21 -3.64 5.94
CA GLY A 104 -15.46 -3.24 5.29
C GLY A 104 -16.42 -4.40 5.10
N ASP A 105 -17.72 -4.10 4.99
CA ASP A 105 -18.69 -5.08 4.49
C ASP A 105 -18.39 -5.44 3.03
N ARG A 106 -19.01 -6.53 2.54
CA ARG A 106 -18.77 -7.03 1.17
C ARG A 106 -18.93 -5.96 0.10
N ASP A 107 -19.95 -5.11 0.21
CA ASP A 107 -20.23 -4.12 -0.82
C ASP A 107 -19.21 -2.96 -0.79
N LEU A 108 -18.78 -2.54 0.41
CA LEU A 108 -17.71 -1.56 0.58
C LEU A 108 -16.38 -2.07 0.05
N VAL A 109 -16.04 -3.33 0.32
CA VAL A 109 -14.85 -4.00 -0.24
C VAL A 109 -14.90 -3.98 -1.77
N VAL A 110 -16.02 -4.44 -2.37
CA VAL A 110 -16.19 -4.49 -3.84
C VAL A 110 -16.10 -3.10 -4.46
N ARG A 111 -16.73 -2.09 -3.86
CA ARG A 111 -16.63 -0.70 -4.34
C ARG A 111 -15.20 -0.16 -4.26
N THR A 112 -14.52 -0.41 -3.15
CA THR A 112 -13.13 0.03 -2.93
C THR A 112 -12.19 -0.61 -3.93
N SER A 113 -12.29 -1.92 -4.13
CA SER A 113 -11.52 -2.68 -5.10
C SER A 113 -11.72 -2.16 -6.53
N ARG A 114 -12.97 -1.89 -6.95
CA ARG A 114 -13.27 -1.29 -8.27
C ARG A 114 -12.68 0.11 -8.44
N ALA A 115 -12.78 0.94 -7.41
CA ALA A 115 -12.23 2.29 -7.43
C ALA A 115 -10.70 2.25 -7.56
N LEU A 116 -10.04 1.36 -6.80
CA LEU A 116 -8.60 1.18 -6.86
C LEU A 116 -8.14 0.69 -8.24
N PHE A 117 -8.80 -0.33 -8.80
CA PHE A 117 -8.46 -0.83 -10.14
C PHE A 117 -8.57 0.28 -11.20
N THR A 118 -9.63 1.11 -11.13
CA THR A 118 -9.83 2.24 -12.05
C THR A 118 -8.74 3.31 -11.90
N ILE A 119 -8.20 3.50 -10.70
CA ILE A 119 -7.07 4.42 -10.48
C ILE A 119 -5.81 3.82 -11.11
N HIS A 120 -5.49 2.56 -10.85
CA HIS A 120 -4.29 1.92 -11.39
C HIS A 120 -4.31 1.80 -12.93
N GLU A 121 -5.48 1.66 -13.56
CA GLU A 121 -5.61 1.70 -15.04
C GLU A 121 -5.03 2.97 -15.67
N ARG A 122 -5.01 4.08 -14.92
CA ARG A 122 -4.52 5.39 -15.35
C ARG A 122 -3.05 5.64 -15.03
N ILE A 123 -2.45 4.84 -14.16
CA ILE A 123 -1.05 4.98 -13.76
C ILE A 123 -0.21 4.22 -14.78
N ARG A 124 0.33 4.97 -15.72
CA ARG A 124 1.21 4.49 -16.79
C ARG A 124 2.35 5.49 -16.98
N GLY A 125 3.50 5.03 -17.43
CA GLY A 125 4.65 5.89 -17.66
C GLY A 125 5.74 5.17 -18.44
N ALA A 126 6.90 5.81 -18.53
CA ALA A 126 8.11 5.22 -19.08
C ALA A 126 9.23 5.32 -18.04
N ALA A 127 10.02 4.26 -17.90
CA ALA A 127 11.15 4.23 -16.98
C ALA A 127 12.15 5.34 -17.34
N ARG A 128 12.65 6.06 -16.32
CA ARG A 128 13.47 7.27 -16.54
C ARG A 128 14.91 6.95 -16.95
N ALA A 129 15.43 5.84 -16.47
CA ALA A 129 16.82 5.44 -16.65
C ALA A 129 16.92 3.91 -16.62
N ASP A 130 18.10 3.39 -16.97
CA ASP A 130 18.42 1.97 -16.85
C ASP A 130 18.55 1.60 -15.36
N GLU A 131 17.45 1.17 -14.75
CA GLU A 131 17.33 0.94 -13.31
C GLU A 131 16.59 -0.37 -13.03
N GLY A 132 17.29 -1.28 -12.35
CA GLY A 132 16.78 -2.63 -12.14
C GLY A 132 16.62 -3.36 -13.47
N ARG A 133 15.44 -3.94 -13.72
CA ARG A 133 15.15 -4.65 -14.98
C ARG A 133 14.70 -3.74 -16.12
N TYR A 134 14.40 -2.48 -15.83
CA TYR A 134 13.75 -1.59 -16.79
C TYR A 134 14.81 -0.76 -17.52
N ALA A 135 14.75 -0.77 -18.86
CA ALA A 135 15.57 0.11 -19.68
C ALA A 135 14.97 1.52 -19.74
N SER A 136 15.81 2.55 -19.95
CA SER A 136 15.33 3.91 -20.15
C SER A 136 14.33 3.98 -21.31
N GLY A 137 13.17 4.59 -21.06
CA GLY A 137 12.07 4.69 -22.02
C GLY A 137 11.14 3.47 -22.10
N GLU A 138 11.46 2.37 -21.42
CA GLU A 138 10.57 1.20 -21.34
C GLU A 138 9.25 1.58 -20.68
N GLU A 139 8.13 1.27 -21.34
CA GLU A 139 6.81 1.56 -20.80
C GLU A 139 6.52 0.67 -19.58
N TYR A 140 5.87 1.26 -18.57
CA TYR A 140 5.33 0.53 -17.45
C TYR A 140 3.87 0.90 -17.16
N VAL A 141 3.13 -0.04 -16.59
CA VAL A 141 1.79 0.21 -16.04
C VAL A 141 1.68 -0.33 -14.62
N ALA A 142 0.91 0.37 -13.76
CA ALA A 142 0.76 -0.04 -12.36
C ALA A 142 0.08 -1.41 -12.18
N ASN A 143 -0.63 -1.90 -13.20
CA ASN A 143 -1.29 -3.20 -13.21
C ASN A 143 -0.41 -4.34 -13.75
N GLU A 144 0.89 -4.15 -13.95
CA GLU A 144 1.81 -5.28 -14.22
C GLU A 144 1.84 -6.25 -13.04
N GLY A 145 1.82 -7.54 -13.33
CA GLY A 145 1.76 -8.60 -12.31
C GLY A 145 2.89 -8.51 -11.28
N ASN A 146 4.12 -8.28 -11.72
CA ASN A 146 5.32 -8.17 -10.87
C ASN A 146 5.25 -6.92 -9.98
N VAL A 147 4.79 -5.79 -10.53
CA VAL A 147 4.58 -4.54 -9.81
C VAL A 147 3.50 -4.71 -8.74
N LEU A 148 2.34 -5.26 -9.12
CA LEU A 148 1.24 -5.53 -8.19
C LEU A 148 1.64 -6.53 -7.10
N LEU A 149 2.34 -7.60 -7.48
CA LEU A 149 2.81 -8.62 -6.54
C LEU A 149 3.78 -8.02 -5.51
N TRP A 150 4.75 -7.20 -5.94
CA TRP A 150 5.66 -6.52 -5.02
C TRP A 150 4.92 -5.63 -4.02
N VAL A 151 4.03 -4.76 -4.49
CA VAL A 151 3.24 -3.87 -3.62
C VAL A 151 2.40 -4.68 -2.65
N HIS A 152 1.66 -5.68 -3.14
CA HIS A 152 0.80 -6.52 -2.32
C HIS A 152 1.60 -7.29 -1.26
N ALA A 153 2.65 -8.00 -1.69
CA ALA A 153 3.45 -8.85 -0.82
C ALA A 153 4.11 -8.03 0.30
N THR A 154 4.77 -6.92 -0.05
CA THR A 154 5.48 -6.11 0.93
C THR A 154 4.53 -5.40 1.89
N MET A 155 3.37 -4.96 1.40
CA MET A 155 2.36 -4.27 2.20
C MET A 155 1.85 -5.12 3.37
N TRP A 156 1.60 -6.40 3.17
CA TRP A 156 1.15 -7.29 4.24
C TRP A 156 2.30 -7.86 5.06
N TRP A 157 3.48 -8.04 4.45
CA TRP A 157 4.66 -8.59 5.10
C TRP A 157 5.17 -7.66 6.22
N VAL A 158 5.29 -6.36 5.94
CA VAL A 158 5.77 -5.39 6.94
C VAL A 158 4.84 -5.28 8.15
N ARG A 159 3.54 -5.53 7.97
CA ARG A 159 2.56 -5.57 9.07
C ARG A 159 2.77 -6.77 9.96
N LEU A 160 3.01 -7.95 9.38
CA LEU A 160 3.38 -9.15 10.14
C LEU A 160 4.67 -8.93 10.93
N GLN A 161 5.73 -8.38 10.30
CA GLN A 161 6.99 -8.11 10.99
C GLN A 161 6.80 -7.11 12.14
N THR A 162 6.08 -6.01 11.90
CA THR A 162 5.80 -5.00 12.92
C THR A 162 4.94 -5.54 14.05
N TYR A 163 3.95 -6.37 13.76
CA TYR A 163 3.13 -7.04 14.77
C TYR A 163 3.98 -7.95 15.65
N GLN A 164 4.85 -8.78 15.08
CA GLN A 164 5.73 -9.67 15.85
C GLN A 164 6.69 -8.89 16.75
N VAL A 165 7.21 -7.77 16.26
CA VAL A 165 8.09 -6.90 17.05
C VAL A 165 7.33 -6.16 18.16
N LEU A 166 6.09 -5.70 17.94
CA LEU A 166 5.42 -4.77 18.87
C LEU A 166 4.33 -5.39 19.75
N VAL A 167 3.70 -6.46 19.28
CA VAL A 167 2.55 -7.09 19.95
C VAL A 167 2.96 -8.44 20.50
N GLY A 168 3.41 -9.35 19.65
CA GLY A 168 3.86 -10.69 20.06
C GLY A 168 4.13 -11.60 18.86
N GLU A 169 4.98 -12.60 19.07
CA GLU A 169 5.30 -13.60 18.07
C GLU A 169 4.07 -14.44 17.70
N LEU A 170 3.99 -14.82 16.42
CA LEU A 170 2.99 -15.75 15.92
C LEU A 170 3.59 -17.15 15.82
N THR A 171 2.76 -18.17 15.90
CA THR A 171 3.14 -19.54 15.54
C THR A 171 3.30 -19.69 14.02
N ASP A 172 3.95 -20.76 13.56
CA ASP A 172 4.02 -21.08 12.11
C ASP A 172 2.63 -21.19 11.48
N GLN A 173 1.68 -21.81 12.20
CA GLN A 173 0.31 -21.96 11.74
C GLN A 173 -0.42 -20.61 11.60
N GLU A 174 -0.24 -19.70 12.56
CA GLU A 174 -0.82 -18.35 12.47
C GLU A 174 -0.18 -17.51 11.36
N ARG A 175 1.13 -17.68 11.10
CA ARG A 175 1.82 -17.02 9.99
C ARG A 175 1.32 -17.51 8.64
N GLU A 176 1.16 -18.82 8.49
CA GLU A 176 0.60 -19.45 7.30
C GLU A 176 -0.86 -19.05 7.09
N GLN A 177 -1.67 -19.03 8.15
CA GLN A 177 -3.05 -18.55 8.08
C GLN A 177 -3.11 -17.08 7.64
N TYR A 178 -2.29 -16.21 8.25
CA TYR A 178 -2.21 -14.81 7.84
C TYR A 178 -1.82 -14.68 6.36
N TYR A 179 -0.85 -15.47 5.90
CA TYR A 179 -0.45 -15.48 4.50
C TYR A 179 -1.60 -15.87 3.57
N ARG A 180 -2.31 -16.97 3.85
CA ARG A 180 -3.47 -17.38 3.05
C ARG A 180 -4.57 -16.33 2.98
N GLU A 181 -4.84 -15.66 4.10
CA GLU A 181 -5.80 -14.55 4.13
C GLU A 181 -5.31 -13.37 3.27
N THR A 182 -4.00 -13.09 3.22
CA THR A 182 -3.48 -12.08 2.28
C THR A 182 -3.65 -12.50 0.82
N CYS A 183 -3.54 -13.79 0.51
CA CYS A 183 -3.80 -14.35 -0.83
C CYS A 183 -5.27 -14.17 -1.25
N GLU A 184 -6.24 -14.38 -0.35
CA GLU A 184 -7.65 -14.06 -0.63
C GLU A 184 -7.85 -12.57 -0.94
N LEU A 185 -7.14 -11.71 -0.20
CA LEU A 185 -7.19 -10.27 -0.41
C LEU A 185 -6.54 -9.85 -1.74
N ALA A 186 -5.60 -10.63 -2.27
CA ALA A 186 -4.97 -10.38 -3.57
C ALA A 186 -5.98 -10.33 -4.72
N GLY A 187 -7.10 -11.05 -4.60
CA GLY A 187 -8.20 -11.00 -5.56
C GLY A 187 -8.85 -9.60 -5.71
N CYS A 188 -8.81 -8.78 -4.66
CA CYS A 188 -9.25 -7.38 -4.72
C CYS A 188 -8.33 -6.47 -5.53
N PHE A 189 -7.11 -6.93 -5.82
CA PHE A 189 -6.10 -6.22 -6.63
C PHE A 189 -5.93 -6.86 -8.01
N ALA A 190 -6.80 -7.81 -8.37
CA ALA A 190 -6.74 -8.61 -9.60
C ALA A 190 -5.54 -9.56 -9.71
N ILE A 191 -4.75 -9.74 -8.64
CA ILE A 191 -3.54 -10.57 -8.70
C ILE A 191 -3.95 -12.04 -8.88
N PRO A 192 -3.51 -12.71 -9.95
CA PRO A 192 -3.75 -14.13 -10.17
C PRO A 192 -3.12 -15.00 -9.07
N ALA A 193 -3.79 -16.11 -8.72
CA ALA A 193 -3.31 -17.00 -7.66
C ALA A 193 -1.98 -17.70 -7.99
N ASP A 194 -1.70 -17.93 -9.26
CA ASP A 194 -0.44 -18.49 -9.77
C ASP A 194 0.74 -17.50 -9.72
N LEU A 195 0.48 -16.20 -9.54
CA LEU A 195 1.53 -15.22 -9.24
C LEU A 195 1.93 -15.20 -7.76
N LEU A 196 1.08 -15.72 -6.87
CA LEU A 196 1.35 -15.67 -5.44
C LEU A 196 2.33 -16.77 -5.03
N PRO A 197 3.23 -16.50 -4.08
CA PRO A 197 4.06 -17.54 -3.47
C PRO A 197 3.22 -18.72 -2.95
N VAL A 198 3.79 -19.91 -2.92
CA VAL A 198 3.01 -21.12 -2.58
C VAL A 198 2.62 -21.21 -1.10
N ASP A 199 3.41 -20.59 -0.22
CA ASP A 199 3.24 -20.60 1.24
C ASP A 199 3.90 -19.38 1.88
N HIS A 200 3.76 -19.24 3.20
CA HIS A 200 4.38 -18.17 3.97
C HIS A 200 5.90 -18.09 3.80
N ASP A 201 6.60 -19.22 3.72
CA ASP A 201 8.06 -19.23 3.67
C ASP A 201 8.58 -18.78 2.30
N ALA A 202 7.90 -19.19 1.22
CA ALA A 202 8.14 -18.68 -0.12
C ALA A 202 7.84 -17.18 -0.21
N TRP A 203 6.80 -16.70 0.48
CA TRP A 203 6.48 -15.28 0.56
C TRP A 203 7.54 -14.47 1.31
N ASP A 204 7.99 -14.95 2.47
CA ASP A 204 9.05 -14.30 3.25
C ASP A 204 10.36 -14.26 2.45
N ALA A 205 10.72 -15.36 1.78
CA ALA A 205 11.87 -15.42 0.90
C ALA A 205 11.75 -14.45 -0.30
N TYR A 206 10.58 -14.39 -0.95
CA TYR A 206 10.32 -13.43 -2.04
C TYR A 206 10.52 -11.99 -1.58
N VAL A 207 9.90 -11.58 -0.46
CA VAL A 207 10.02 -10.20 0.04
C VAL A 207 11.45 -9.88 0.47
N ARG A 208 12.16 -10.81 1.12
CA ARG A 208 13.54 -10.58 1.58
C ARG A 208 14.54 -10.45 0.44
N ASN A 209 14.40 -11.26 -0.60
CA ASN A 209 15.30 -11.26 -1.74
C ASN A 209 14.97 -10.13 -2.73
N GLY A 210 13.71 -9.68 -2.74
CA GLY A 210 13.17 -8.81 -3.77
C GLY A 210 12.88 -9.60 -5.06
N PRO A 211 12.14 -8.99 -6.00
CA PRO A 211 12.00 -9.58 -7.33
C PRO A 211 13.39 -9.62 -8.00
N PRO A 212 13.67 -10.65 -8.82
CA PRO A 212 14.92 -10.73 -9.58
C PRO A 212 15.15 -9.43 -10.34
N ASP A 213 16.36 -8.86 -10.17
CA ASP A 213 16.83 -7.65 -10.87
C ASP A 213 15.93 -6.40 -10.80
N ALA A 214 14.86 -6.37 -10.01
CA ALA A 214 13.93 -5.26 -10.02
C ALA A 214 14.28 -4.11 -9.07
N LEU A 215 14.95 -4.39 -7.94
CA LEU A 215 15.22 -3.35 -6.93
C LEU A 215 16.48 -2.55 -7.25
N ALA A 216 16.32 -1.25 -7.41
CA ALA A 216 17.39 -0.32 -7.75
C ALA A 216 17.15 1.07 -7.16
N ALA A 217 18.25 1.76 -6.84
CA ALA A 217 18.18 3.10 -6.27
C ALA A 217 17.94 4.13 -7.37
N SER A 218 16.69 4.59 -7.52
CA SER A 218 16.35 5.64 -8.48
C SER A 218 16.47 7.06 -7.91
N ASP A 219 16.56 8.05 -8.79
CA ASP A 219 16.45 9.46 -8.40
C ASP A 219 15.12 9.78 -7.72
N ASP A 220 14.01 9.21 -8.21
CA ASP A 220 12.70 9.37 -7.59
C ASP A 220 12.63 8.69 -6.21
N SER A 221 13.23 7.52 -6.05
CA SER A 221 13.36 6.83 -4.75
C SER A 221 14.09 7.74 -3.75
N ARG A 222 15.24 8.30 -4.15
CA ARG A 222 16.01 9.23 -3.31
C ARG A 222 15.20 10.48 -2.96
N ARG A 223 14.51 11.08 -3.93
CA ARG A 223 13.70 12.29 -3.76
C ARG A 223 12.52 12.05 -2.82
N ILE A 224 11.79 10.94 -2.99
CA ILE A 224 10.66 10.56 -2.12
C ILE A 224 11.18 10.28 -0.71
N MET A 225 12.26 9.50 -0.54
CA MET A 225 12.82 9.20 0.77
C MET A 225 13.33 10.45 1.49
N ALA A 226 13.97 11.38 0.78
CA ALA A 226 14.38 12.67 1.34
C ALA A 226 13.18 13.50 1.80
N HIS A 227 12.11 13.55 0.99
CA HIS A 227 10.88 14.25 1.31
C HIS A 227 10.18 13.65 2.55
N LEU A 228 10.02 12.33 2.61
CA LEU A 228 9.43 11.64 3.77
C LEU A 228 10.27 11.82 5.04
N ARG A 229 11.60 11.77 4.91
CA ARG A 229 12.53 12.00 6.03
C ARG A 229 12.41 13.41 6.61
N ALA A 230 12.17 14.41 5.77
CA ALA A 230 12.03 15.81 6.18
C ALA A 230 10.77 16.05 7.03
N GLN A 231 9.71 15.27 6.81
CA GLN A 231 8.46 15.34 7.59
C GLN A 231 8.60 14.76 9.00
N VAL A 232 9.62 13.93 9.25
CA VAL A 232 9.86 13.36 10.57
C VAL A 232 10.64 14.37 11.43
N PRO A 233 10.12 14.75 12.62
CA PRO A 233 10.84 15.64 13.53
C PRO A 233 12.25 15.12 13.83
N ALA A 234 13.22 16.02 13.82
CA ALA A 234 14.64 15.70 14.04
C ALA A 234 14.92 14.78 15.25
N PRO A 235 14.31 14.99 16.45
CA PRO A 235 14.57 14.10 17.59
C PRO A 235 14.06 12.66 17.39
N ALA A 236 12.98 12.47 16.62
CA ALA A 236 12.39 11.15 16.38
C ALA A 236 13.03 10.43 15.17
N ARG A 237 13.64 11.18 14.25
CA ARG A 237 14.13 10.67 12.96
C ARG A 237 15.14 9.53 13.11
N ALA A 238 16.10 9.66 14.01
CA ALA A 238 17.14 8.64 14.19
C ALA A 238 16.56 7.32 14.71
N HIS A 239 15.57 7.37 15.60
CA HIS A 239 14.92 6.19 16.16
C HIS A 239 13.96 5.55 15.17
N LEU A 240 13.14 6.33 14.46
CA LEU A 240 12.21 5.82 13.46
C LEU A 240 12.94 5.13 12.30
N PHE A 241 13.99 5.75 11.75
CA PHE A 241 14.77 5.13 10.69
C PHE A 241 15.56 3.92 11.18
N ALA A 242 16.09 3.94 12.40
CA ALA A 242 16.73 2.76 12.99
C ALA A 242 15.73 1.60 13.19
N PHE A 243 14.50 1.92 13.62
CA PHE A 243 13.44 0.92 13.78
C PHE A 243 13.13 0.26 12.44
N ASN A 244 12.88 1.05 11.39
CA ASN A 244 12.61 0.54 10.06
C ASN A 244 13.81 -0.21 9.46
N SER A 245 15.05 0.24 9.66
CA SER A 245 16.25 -0.49 9.22
C SER A 245 16.31 -1.92 9.78
N VAL A 246 15.86 -2.16 11.01
CA VAL A 246 15.91 -3.53 11.56
C VAL A 246 14.84 -4.41 10.92
N LEU A 247 13.66 -3.87 10.64
CA LEU A 247 12.54 -4.64 10.11
C LEU A 247 12.64 -4.89 8.60
N LEU A 248 13.18 -3.95 7.83
CA LEU A 248 13.18 -4.05 6.37
C LEU A 248 14.34 -4.94 5.86
N PRO A 249 14.15 -5.66 4.74
CA PRO A 249 15.17 -6.52 4.15
C PRO A 249 16.47 -5.80 3.79
N GLY A 250 17.58 -6.54 3.83
CA GLY A 250 18.93 -6.01 3.56
C GLY A 250 19.04 -5.26 2.23
N ARG A 251 18.52 -5.84 1.14
CA ARG A 251 18.57 -5.25 -0.19
C ARG A 251 17.84 -3.91 -0.26
N VAL A 252 16.65 -3.83 0.33
CA VAL A 252 15.87 -2.58 0.40
C VAL A 252 16.61 -1.51 1.20
N ARG A 253 17.26 -1.88 2.31
CA ARG A 253 18.07 -0.93 3.09
C ARG A 253 19.21 -0.34 2.29
N THR A 254 19.93 -1.18 1.55
CA THR A 254 21.03 -0.74 0.69
C THR A 254 20.51 0.20 -0.41
N VAL A 255 19.46 -0.21 -1.12
CA VAL A 255 18.85 0.57 -2.22
C VAL A 255 18.39 1.95 -1.75
N LEU A 256 17.79 2.04 -0.56
CA LEU A 256 17.24 3.30 -0.04
C LEU A 256 18.21 4.09 0.84
N GLY A 257 19.43 3.61 1.06
CA GLY A 257 20.39 4.23 1.97
C GLY A 257 19.89 4.32 3.41
N LEU A 258 19.14 3.32 3.88
CA LEU A 258 18.70 3.24 5.27
C LEU A 258 19.90 2.97 6.20
N PRO A 259 19.84 3.41 7.48
CA PRO A 259 20.93 3.17 8.43
C PRO A 259 21.37 1.71 8.49
N GLU A 260 22.69 1.49 8.45
CA GLU A 260 23.30 0.18 8.65
C GLU A 260 23.02 -0.39 10.05
N LEU A 261 23.07 -1.72 10.18
CA LEU A 261 22.79 -2.43 11.42
C LEU A 261 24.00 -2.43 12.37
N THR A 262 24.36 -1.25 12.85
CA THR A 262 25.37 -1.06 13.90
C THR A 262 24.78 -1.30 15.30
N PRO A 263 25.60 -1.52 16.35
CA PRO A 263 25.11 -1.58 17.74
C PRO A 263 24.26 -0.35 18.14
N ARG A 264 24.60 0.84 17.61
CA ARG A 264 23.84 2.09 17.85
C ARG A 264 22.45 2.03 17.22
N THR A 265 22.35 1.53 15.98
CA THR A 265 21.06 1.35 15.27
C THR A 265 20.19 0.34 16.01
N LEU A 266 20.74 -0.81 16.39
CA LEU A 266 20.03 -1.85 17.14
C LEU A 266 19.52 -1.33 18.50
N ARG A 267 20.34 -0.55 19.22
CA ARG A 267 19.92 0.10 20.47
C ARG A 267 18.74 1.04 20.26
N ARG A 268 18.79 1.90 19.23
CA ARG A 268 17.70 2.84 18.91
C ARG A 268 16.41 2.11 18.52
N HIS A 269 16.52 1.06 17.71
CA HIS A 269 15.38 0.20 17.39
C HIS A 269 14.76 -0.37 18.66
N ARG A 270 15.55 -0.99 19.55
CA ARG A 270 15.05 -1.56 20.82
C ARG A 270 14.39 -0.51 21.71
N GLN A 271 14.95 0.70 21.79
CA GLN A 271 14.37 1.81 22.55
C GLN A 271 13.01 2.22 21.99
N LEU A 272 12.88 2.41 20.67
CA LEU A 272 11.61 2.77 20.07
C LEU A 272 10.60 1.63 20.17
N ALA A 273 11.03 0.39 19.92
CA ALA A 273 10.20 -0.80 20.08
C ALA A 273 9.65 -0.92 21.52
N PHE A 274 10.49 -0.66 22.53
CA PHE A 274 10.06 -0.63 23.94
C PHE A 274 8.97 0.43 24.17
N VAL A 275 9.18 1.66 23.72
CA VAL A 275 8.18 2.74 23.86
C VAL A 275 6.87 2.39 23.15
N LEU A 276 6.95 1.88 21.91
CA LEU A 276 5.77 1.49 21.14
C LEU A 276 5.03 0.30 21.76
N ARG A 277 5.75 -0.70 22.28
CA ARG A 277 5.19 -1.84 23.03
C ARG A 277 4.39 -1.39 24.26
N TRP A 278 4.90 -0.39 24.98
CA TRP A 278 4.20 0.21 26.10
C TRP A 278 3.02 1.05 25.65
N ALA A 279 3.18 1.87 24.62
CA ALA A 279 2.08 2.65 24.04
C ALA A 279 0.91 1.74 23.65
N ILE A 280 1.14 0.65 22.91
CA ILE A 280 0.10 -0.30 22.51
C ILE A 280 -0.61 -0.91 23.73
N ARG A 281 0.11 -1.25 24.79
CA ARG A 281 -0.47 -1.83 26.02
C ARG A 281 -1.25 -0.80 26.85
N LEU A 282 -0.80 0.45 26.87
CA LEU A 282 -1.32 1.51 27.73
C LEU A 282 -2.35 2.42 27.05
N LEU A 283 -2.59 2.26 25.75
CA LEU A 283 -3.67 2.93 25.02
C LEU A 283 -4.90 2.01 24.95
N PRO A 284 -5.69 1.82 26.04
CA PRO A 284 -6.91 1.02 25.94
C PRO A 284 -8.00 1.76 25.15
N GLY A 285 -8.93 0.99 24.60
CA GLY A 285 -10.14 1.50 23.98
C GLY A 285 -9.90 2.25 22.65
N PRO A 286 -10.55 3.41 22.43
CA PRO A 286 -10.67 4.04 21.11
C PRO A 286 -9.36 4.55 20.51
N LEU A 287 -8.30 4.72 21.32
CA LEU A 287 -6.99 5.21 20.86
C LEU A 287 -6.01 4.09 20.50
N GLY A 288 -6.17 2.90 21.07
CA GLY A 288 -5.34 1.73 20.74
C GLY A 288 -5.91 0.86 19.63
N GLU A 289 -7.25 0.76 19.56
CA GLU A 289 -7.93 -0.02 18.54
C GLU A 289 -8.28 0.83 17.31
N LEU A 290 -8.03 0.26 16.12
CA LEU A 290 -8.27 0.93 14.85
C LEU A 290 -9.76 1.31 14.71
N PRO A 291 -10.12 2.58 14.45
CA PRO A 291 -11.52 3.00 14.34
C PRO A 291 -12.37 2.19 13.32
N PRO A 292 -11.87 1.83 12.12
CA PRO A 292 -12.59 0.96 11.19
C PRO A 292 -12.87 -0.44 11.73
N ARG A 293 -11.96 -1.01 12.54
CA ARG A 293 -12.18 -2.30 13.21
C ARG A 293 -13.31 -2.20 14.23
N ARG A 294 -13.32 -1.14 15.04
CA ARG A 294 -14.42 -0.85 15.98
C ARG A 294 -15.76 -0.69 15.27
N ALA A 295 -15.77 0.06 14.16
CA ALA A 295 -16.95 0.22 13.32
C ALA A 295 -17.44 -1.13 12.74
N ALA A 296 -16.51 -2.02 12.37
CA ALA A 296 -16.84 -3.36 11.89
C ALA A 296 -17.44 -4.24 13.00
N PHE A 297 -16.90 -4.23 14.21
CA PHE A 297 -17.51 -4.91 15.36
C PHE A 297 -18.92 -4.40 15.66
N ALA A 298 -19.11 -3.08 15.68
CA ALA A 298 -20.43 -2.49 15.87
C ALA A 298 -21.42 -2.91 14.77
N ARG A 299 -20.97 -2.94 13.51
CA ARG A 299 -21.76 -3.40 12.37
C ARG A 299 -22.17 -4.87 12.50
N ILE A 300 -21.24 -5.75 12.87
CA ILE A 300 -21.49 -7.19 13.07
C ILE A 300 -22.47 -7.42 14.23
N ALA A 301 -22.36 -6.65 15.32
CA ALA A 301 -23.26 -6.72 16.46
C ALA A 301 -24.67 -6.12 16.20
N GLY A 302 -24.93 -5.59 15.00
CA GLY A 302 -26.21 -4.95 14.66
C GLY A 302 -26.42 -3.59 15.31
N HIS A 303 -25.38 -2.98 15.87
CA HIS A 303 -25.47 -1.64 16.44
C HIS A 303 -25.55 -0.58 15.33
N PRO A 304 -26.40 0.46 15.48
CA PRO A 304 -26.47 1.54 14.51
C PRO A 304 -25.11 2.23 14.39
N GLN A 305 -24.69 2.55 13.17
CA GLN A 305 -23.37 3.14 12.94
C GLN A 305 -23.20 4.43 13.73
N ASP A 306 -22.17 4.45 14.59
CA ASP A 306 -21.70 5.61 15.34
C ASP A 306 -21.62 6.83 14.38
N PRO A 307 -22.21 7.99 14.73
CA PRO A 307 -22.09 9.22 13.97
C PRO A 307 -20.67 9.52 13.48
N ILE A 308 -19.64 9.19 14.26
CA ILE A 308 -18.22 9.38 13.89
C ILE A 308 -17.83 8.46 12.72
N SER A 309 -18.23 7.18 12.77
CA SER A 309 -17.97 6.21 11.71
C SER A 309 -18.70 6.58 10.41
N ARG A 310 -19.92 7.13 10.54
CA ARG A 310 -20.71 7.66 9.41
C ARG A 310 -20.06 8.90 8.78
N ALA A 311 -19.52 9.79 9.59
CA ALA A 311 -18.81 10.99 9.13
C ALA A 311 -17.51 10.61 8.40
N ILE A 312 -16.73 9.68 8.97
CA ILE A 312 -15.53 9.13 8.31
C ILE A 312 -15.93 8.47 6.99
N GLY A 313 -16.94 7.59 6.98
CA GLY A 313 -17.42 6.94 5.74
C GLY A 313 -17.84 7.92 4.63
N ARG A 314 -18.46 9.06 4.97
CA ARG A 314 -18.80 10.13 4.01
C ARG A 314 -17.58 10.89 3.51
N VAL A 315 -16.58 11.11 4.34
CA VAL A 315 -15.30 11.71 3.94
C VAL A 315 -14.53 10.77 3.02
N LEU A 316 -14.55 9.47 3.30
CA LEU A 316 -13.88 8.43 2.51
C LEU A 316 -14.57 8.13 1.17
N ALA A 317 -15.89 8.29 1.08
CA ALA A 317 -16.62 8.17 -0.18
C ALA A 317 -16.29 9.29 -1.18
N GLY A 318 -15.64 10.38 -0.73
CA GLY A 318 -15.46 11.60 -1.49
C GLY A 318 -16.80 12.28 -1.84
N PRO A 319 -16.79 13.56 -2.23
CA PRO A 319 -17.99 14.13 -2.83
C PRO A 319 -18.33 13.36 -4.10
N ALA A 320 -19.61 13.00 -4.28
CA ALA A 320 -20.09 12.53 -5.57
C ALA A 320 -19.64 13.53 -6.63
N SER A 321 -18.78 13.09 -7.55
CA SER A 321 -18.22 13.93 -8.61
C SER A 321 -19.39 14.65 -9.30
N LYS A 322 -19.49 15.97 -9.13
CA LYS A 322 -20.36 16.79 -9.96
C LYS A 322 -19.94 16.52 -11.41
N LYS A 323 -20.88 16.07 -12.25
CA LYS A 323 -20.69 15.95 -13.70
C LYS A 323 -19.92 17.18 -14.18
N PRO A 324 -18.88 17.02 -15.01
CA PRO A 324 -18.14 18.17 -15.52
C PRO A 324 -19.13 19.09 -16.24
N GLY A 325 -19.31 20.28 -15.69
CA GLY A 325 -20.08 21.34 -16.34
C GLY A 325 -19.42 21.64 -17.68
N THR A 326 -20.23 21.62 -18.73
CA THR A 326 -19.88 22.05 -20.07
C THR A 326 -19.40 23.50 -20.03
N LYS A 327 -18.09 23.71 -19.86
CA LYS A 327 -17.47 24.99 -20.22
C LYS A 327 -17.55 25.10 -21.73
N LYS A 328 -18.52 25.87 -22.23
CA LYS A 328 -18.52 26.38 -23.61
C LYS A 328 -17.16 27.04 -23.85
N LEU A 329 -16.35 26.48 -24.74
CA LEU A 329 -15.21 27.18 -25.32
C LEU A 329 -15.76 28.46 -25.97
N ALA A 330 -15.44 29.61 -25.39
CA ALA A 330 -15.65 30.89 -26.05
C ALA A 330 -14.61 30.99 -27.17
N ILE A 331 -15.05 30.73 -28.41
CA ILE A 331 -14.28 31.02 -29.62
C ILE A 331 -14.07 32.54 -29.66
N LYS A 332 -12.83 32.96 -29.45
CA LYS A 332 -12.41 34.36 -29.57
C LYS A 332 -12.53 34.76 -31.04
N LYS A 333 -13.53 35.59 -31.39
CA LYS A 333 -13.66 36.15 -32.75
C LYS A 333 -12.40 36.98 -33.08
N PRO A 334 -11.86 36.91 -34.30
CA PRO A 334 -10.72 37.72 -34.69
C PRO A 334 -11.12 39.20 -34.78
N THR A 335 -10.33 40.04 -34.11
CA THR A 335 -10.40 41.49 -34.13
C THR A 335 -10.14 42.01 -35.55
N ARG A 336 -11.12 42.68 -36.16
CA ARG A 336 -10.93 43.42 -37.41
C ARG A 336 -10.16 44.71 -37.12
N THR A 337 -8.97 44.83 -37.69
CA THR A 337 -8.20 46.09 -37.76
C THR A 337 -8.91 47.06 -38.72
N PRO A 338 -9.15 48.33 -38.35
CA PRO A 338 -9.71 49.30 -39.29
C PRO A 338 -8.64 49.82 -40.25
N LEU A 339 -8.95 49.76 -41.56
CA LEU A 339 -8.18 50.38 -42.64
C LEU A 339 -8.13 51.91 -42.45
N ARG A 340 -6.92 52.42 -42.28
CA ARG A 340 -6.61 53.85 -42.24
C ARG A 340 -6.71 54.40 -43.68
N ARG A 341 -7.74 55.21 -43.97
CA ARG A 341 -7.80 56.04 -45.18
C ARG A 341 -6.84 57.22 -44.99
N THR A 342 -5.80 57.30 -45.80
CA THR A 342 -5.05 58.53 -46.04
C THR A 342 -5.56 59.15 -47.34
N ARG A 343 -5.95 60.43 -47.25
CA ARG A 343 -5.94 61.36 -48.38
C ARG A 343 -4.51 61.85 -48.59
#